data_AF-A0A354B1F0-F1
#
_entry.id   AF-A0A354B1F0-F1
#
_cell.length_a   1.000
_cell.length_b   1.000
_cell.length_c   1.000
_cell.angle_alpha   90.00
_cell.angle_beta   90.00
_cell.angle_gamma   90.00
#
_symmetry.space_group_name_H-M   'P 1'
#
loop_
_entity.id
_entity.type
_entity.pdbx_description
1 polymer ?
#
loop_
_entity_poly.entity_id
_entity_poly.type
_entity_poly.pdbx_seq_one_letter_code
_entity_poly.pdbx_strand_id
1 'polypeptide(L)'
;MASDPPARESSGERPRELLLFRHGIAAERAKPSDDASDDASADLKADGERPLTALGRSRSRDVAEQLLRLGLGADRLLSSPLVRARQTAEIAVAAGLASRLELDGALAPGGDPLPLVLASRCPRLMLVGHEPDLGQLACRLLGAPAAAIQLKKAGLALIVLTPLPSLRLLLTPRLLLSLTPGP
;
A
#
# COMPACT_ATOMS: atom_id res chain seq x y z
N MET A 1 55.57 -5.62 11.68
CA MET A 1 54.42 -6.27 11.01
C MET A 1 53.18 -5.90 11.79
N ALA A 2 52.45 -4.87 11.33
CA ALA A 2 51.17 -4.50 11.91
C ALA A 2 50.12 -5.46 11.36
N SER A 3 49.51 -6.26 12.24
CA SER A 3 48.38 -7.13 11.92
C SER A 3 47.15 -6.27 11.68
N ASP A 4 46.52 -6.43 10.52
CA ASP A 4 45.22 -5.83 10.19
C ASP A 4 44.17 -6.25 11.24
N PRO A 5 43.28 -5.34 11.69
CA PRO A 5 42.14 -5.72 12.50
C PRO A 5 41.16 -6.56 11.67
N PRO A 6 40.47 -7.55 12.27
CA PRO A 6 39.53 -8.38 11.53
C PRO A 6 38.39 -7.53 10.98
N ALA A 7 38.05 -7.78 9.70
CA ALA A 7 36.88 -7.22 9.06
C ALA A 7 35.64 -7.50 9.94
N ARG A 8 34.92 -6.44 10.30
CA ARG A 8 33.63 -6.58 10.97
C ARG A 8 32.68 -7.29 10.00
N GLU A 9 32.39 -8.55 10.27
CA GLU A 9 31.26 -9.25 9.65
C GLU A 9 30.00 -8.48 10.00
N SER A 10 29.46 -7.72 9.04
CA SER A 10 28.12 -7.16 9.17
C SER A 10 27.16 -8.33 9.15
N SER A 11 26.48 -8.58 10.27
CA SER A 11 25.33 -9.48 10.33
C SER A 11 24.32 -9.04 9.27
N GLY A 12 24.34 -9.72 8.11
CA GLY A 12 23.63 -9.32 6.90
C GLY A 12 22.13 -9.54 7.02
N GLU A 13 21.45 -8.75 7.84
CA GLU A 13 20.00 -8.70 7.83
C GLU A 13 19.57 -8.02 6.53
N ARG A 14 18.82 -8.73 5.68
CA ARG A 14 18.30 -8.14 4.45
C ARG A 14 17.46 -6.91 4.80
N PRO A 15 17.60 -5.79 4.07
CA PRO A 15 16.83 -4.60 4.37
C PRO A 15 15.34 -4.88 4.24
N ARG A 16 14.54 -4.37 5.18
CA ARG A 16 13.08 -4.51 5.15
C ARG A 16 12.50 -3.69 4.00
N GLU A 17 11.38 -4.13 3.48
CA GLU A 17 10.69 -3.52 2.36
C GLU A 17 9.25 -3.17 2.73
N LEU A 18 8.79 -2.04 2.21
CA LEU A 18 7.44 -1.53 2.42
C LEU A 18 6.76 -1.33 1.06
N LEU A 19 5.68 -2.06 0.86
CA LEU A 19 4.77 -1.92 -0.27
C LEU A 19 3.57 -1.08 0.16
N LEU A 20 3.37 0.06 -0.50
CA LEU A 20 2.19 0.89 -0.33
C LEU A 20 1.28 0.67 -1.54
N PHE A 21 0.07 0.16 -1.32
CA PHE A 21 -0.86 -0.19 -2.38
C PHE A 21 -2.16 0.58 -2.21
N ARG A 22 -2.46 1.51 -3.13
CA ARG A 22 -3.73 2.24 -3.06
C ARG A 22 -4.87 1.37 -3.53
N HIS A 23 -5.99 1.44 -2.82
CA HIS A 23 -7.22 0.75 -3.20
C HIS A 23 -7.61 0.97 -4.70
N GLY A 24 -8.35 0.00 -5.25
CA GLY A 24 -8.86 0.03 -6.63
C GLY A 24 -9.94 1.10 -6.87
N ILE A 25 -10.52 1.09 -8.08
CA ILE A 25 -11.59 2.04 -8.41
C ILE A 25 -12.86 1.68 -7.64
N ALA A 26 -13.29 2.58 -6.76
CA ALA A 26 -14.53 2.46 -6.00
C ALA A 26 -15.69 3.19 -6.68
N ALA A 27 -16.91 2.78 -6.34
CA ALA A 27 -18.15 3.45 -6.69
C ALA A 27 -18.07 4.94 -6.33
N GLU A 28 -18.83 5.78 -7.02
CA GLU A 28 -18.87 7.22 -6.75
C GLU A 28 -19.37 7.49 -5.32
N ARG A 29 -19.03 8.67 -4.79
CA ARG A 29 -19.67 9.12 -3.55
C ARG A 29 -21.12 9.41 -3.89
N ALA A 30 -22.04 9.01 -3.01
CA ALA A 30 -23.39 9.54 -3.08
C ALA A 30 -23.28 11.07 -3.06
N LYS A 31 -23.99 11.74 -3.97
CA LYS A 31 -24.15 13.19 -3.86
C LYS A 31 -24.93 13.47 -2.59
N PRO A 32 -24.60 14.52 -1.83
CA PRO A 32 -25.50 15.01 -0.79
C PRO A 32 -26.87 15.18 -1.43
N SER A 33 -27.90 14.54 -0.89
CA SER A 33 -29.28 14.81 -1.31
C SER A 33 -29.63 16.26 -0.94
N ASP A 34 -30.56 16.88 -1.65
CA ASP A 34 -31.08 18.20 -1.24
C ASP A 34 -31.75 18.13 0.15
N ASP A 35 -32.13 16.93 0.59
CA ASP A 35 -32.61 16.60 1.94
C ASP A 35 -31.49 16.13 2.90
N ALA A 36 -30.22 16.46 2.61
CA ALA A 36 -29.09 16.03 3.44
C ALA A 36 -29.31 16.46 4.90
N SER A 37 -29.50 15.48 5.78
CA SER A 37 -29.44 15.70 7.21
C SER A 37 -28.06 16.24 7.57
N ASP A 38 -27.97 17.20 8.50
CA ASP A 38 -26.70 17.74 9.04
C ASP A 38 -25.82 16.69 9.76
N ASP A 39 -26.16 15.40 9.67
CA ASP A 39 -25.45 14.29 10.27
C ASP A 39 -24.24 13.87 9.41
N ALA A 40 -23.12 14.57 9.61
CA ALA A 40 -21.83 14.22 9.03
C ALA A 40 -21.38 12.77 9.32
N SER A 41 -21.93 12.11 10.35
CA SER A 41 -21.60 10.71 10.67
C SER A 41 -22.23 9.73 9.67
N ALA A 42 -23.41 10.04 9.13
CA ALA A 42 -24.05 9.27 8.08
C ALA A 42 -23.27 9.33 6.77
N ASP A 43 -22.75 10.51 6.41
CA ASP A 43 -21.92 10.72 5.23
C ASP A 43 -20.59 9.95 5.30
N LEU A 44 -19.94 9.96 6.48
CA LEU A 44 -18.71 9.20 6.72
C LEU A 44 -18.95 7.69 6.62
N LYS A 45 -20.08 7.21 7.15
CA LYS A 45 -20.48 5.81 7.04
C LYS A 45 -20.73 5.42 5.57
N ALA A 46 -21.47 6.24 4.83
CA ALA A 46 -21.73 6.02 3.40
C ALA A 46 -20.44 6.02 2.57
N ASP A 47 -19.45 6.89 2.85
CA ASP A 47 -18.15 6.84 2.16
C ASP A 47 -17.38 5.54 2.46
N GLY A 48 -17.44 5.07 3.70
CA GLY A 48 -16.75 3.87 4.15
C GLY A 48 -17.27 2.58 3.50
N GLU A 49 -18.55 2.56 3.13
CA GLU A 49 -19.25 1.40 2.54
C GLU A 49 -19.08 1.28 1.02
N ARG A 50 -18.52 2.30 0.35
CA ARG A 50 -18.34 2.31 -1.11
C ARG A 50 -17.51 1.11 -1.60
N PRO A 51 -18.10 0.18 -2.37
CA PRO A 51 -17.38 -0.98 -2.88
C PRO A 51 -16.51 -0.63 -4.09
N LEU A 52 -15.60 -1.54 -4.45
CA LEU A 52 -14.96 -1.52 -5.76
C LEU A 52 -16.01 -1.67 -6.87
N THR A 53 -15.87 -0.90 -7.94
CA THR A 53 -16.64 -1.12 -9.17
C THR A 53 -16.19 -2.41 -9.87
N ALA A 54 -16.97 -2.91 -10.83
CA ALA A 54 -16.55 -4.06 -11.64
C ALA A 54 -15.19 -3.83 -12.31
N LEU A 55 -14.98 -2.64 -12.89
CA LEU A 55 -13.69 -2.23 -13.45
C LEU A 55 -12.59 -2.18 -12.38
N GLY A 56 -12.90 -1.66 -11.18
CA GLY A 56 -11.97 -1.61 -10.06
C GLY A 56 -11.52 -3.00 -9.62
N ARG A 57 -12.45 -3.95 -9.51
CA ARG A 57 -12.15 -5.35 -9.16
C ARG A 57 -11.29 -6.02 -10.22
N SER A 58 -11.66 -5.89 -11.51
CA SER A 58 -10.89 -6.46 -12.62
C SER A 58 -9.47 -5.93 -12.61
N ARG A 59 -9.30 -4.60 -12.61
CA ARG A 59 -7.98 -3.97 -12.63
C ARG A 59 -7.14 -4.31 -11.40
N SER A 60 -7.74 -4.34 -10.21
CA SER A 60 -7.03 -4.73 -8.99
C SER A 60 -6.54 -6.18 -9.06
N ARG A 61 -7.31 -7.08 -9.69
CA ARG A 61 -6.89 -8.46 -9.92
C ARG A 61 -5.71 -8.53 -10.87
N ASP A 62 -5.82 -7.91 -12.04
CA ASP A 62 -4.75 -7.91 -13.05
C ASP A 62 -3.44 -7.35 -12.46
N VAL A 63 -3.55 -6.27 -11.69
CA VAL A 63 -2.43 -5.67 -10.95
C VAL A 63 -1.86 -6.65 -9.94
N ALA A 64 -2.69 -7.29 -9.12
CA ALA A 64 -2.23 -8.21 -8.10
C ALA A 64 -1.49 -9.42 -8.68
N GLU A 65 -2.03 -10.01 -9.75
CA GLU A 65 -1.40 -11.11 -10.47
C GLU A 65 -0.06 -10.69 -11.10
N GLN A 66 0.01 -9.49 -11.66
CA GLN A 66 1.25 -8.96 -12.22
C GLN A 66 2.31 -8.72 -11.14
N LEU A 67 1.92 -8.19 -9.98
CA LEU A 67 2.82 -8.05 -8.84
C LEU A 67 3.36 -9.41 -8.38
N LEU A 68 2.52 -10.46 -8.36
CA LEU A 68 2.96 -11.80 -8.01
C LEU A 68 4.00 -12.31 -9.01
N ARG A 69 3.74 -12.14 -10.32
CA ARG A 69 4.70 -12.51 -11.39
C ARG A 69 6.04 -11.77 -11.26
N LEU A 70 6.03 -10.53 -10.78
CA LEU A 70 7.24 -9.75 -10.51
C LEU A 70 7.93 -10.10 -9.19
N GLY A 71 7.44 -11.11 -8.44
CA GLY A 71 8.00 -11.51 -7.16
C GLY A 71 7.75 -10.50 -6.03
N LEU A 72 6.70 -9.69 -6.13
CA LEU A 72 6.35 -8.64 -5.16
C LEU A 72 5.30 -9.08 -4.13
N GLY A 73 5.26 -10.38 -3.79
CA GLY A 73 4.51 -10.87 -2.63
C GLY A 73 5.07 -10.32 -1.31
N ALA A 74 4.27 -10.23 -0.26
CA ALA A 74 4.59 -9.70 1.05
C ALA A 74 4.37 -10.75 2.16
N ASP A 75 5.17 -10.64 3.22
CA ASP A 75 5.07 -11.54 4.38
C ASP A 75 3.87 -11.19 5.28
N ARG A 76 3.50 -9.90 5.31
CA ARG A 76 2.34 -9.40 6.05
C ARG A 76 1.63 -8.34 5.24
N LEU A 77 0.29 -8.43 5.20
CA LEU A 77 -0.57 -7.49 4.52
C LEU A 77 -1.58 -6.91 5.52
N LEU A 78 -1.55 -5.58 5.66
CA LEU A 78 -2.54 -4.82 6.41
C LEU A 78 -3.39 -3.97 5.47
N SER A 79 -4.66 -3.80 5.79
CA SER A 79 -5.56 -2.95 5.04
C SER A 79 -6.39 -2.03 5.94
N SER A 80 -6.73 -0.87 5.40
CA SER A 80 -7.82 -0.05 5.91
C SER A 80 -9.12 -0.87 6.00
N PRO A 81 -9.94 -0.68 7.04
CA PRO A 81 -11.21 -1.38 7.18
C PRO A 81 -12.27 -0.95 6.16
N LEU A 82 -12.09 0.20 5.49
CA LEU A 82 -13.05 0.69 4.50
C LEU A 82 -13.18 -0.30 3.32
N VAL A 83 -14.42 -0.50 2.86
CA VAL A 83 -14.80 -1.60 1.96
C VAL A 83 -13.92 -1.69 0.72
N ARG A 84 -13.68 -0.56 0.04
CA ARG A 84 -12.81 -0.50 -1.16
C ARG A 84 -11.38 -0.97 -0.93
N ALA A 85 -10.80 -0.66 0.23
CA ALA A 85 -9.42 -1.04 0.56
C ALA A 85 -9.37 -2.51 0.95
N ARG A 86 -10.27 -2.95 1.84
CA ARG A 86 -10.43 -4.36 2.22
C ARG A 86 -10.63 -5.26 0.99
N GLN A 87 -11.52 -4.90 0.07
CA GLN A 87 -11.75 -5.67 -1.16
C GLN A 87 -10.51 -5.71 -2.06
N THR A 88 -9.73 -4.63 -2.13
CA THR A 88 -8.46 -4.64 -2.87
C THR A 88 -7.45 -5.58 -2.23
N ALA A 89 -7.40 -5.60 -0.91
CA ALA A 89 -6.52 -6.46 -0.14
C ALA A 89 -6.93 -7.95 -0.21
N GLU A 90 -8.22 -8.25 -0.19
CA GLU A 90 -8.75 -9.60 -0.41
C GLU A 90 -8.37 -10.13 -1.80
N ILE A 91 -8.44 -9.27 -2.83
CA ILE A 91 -7.98 -9.61 -4.18
C ILE A 91 -6.47 -9.91 -4.17
N ALA A 92 -5.67 -9.13 -3.45
CA ALA A 92 -4.23 -9.36 -3.34
C ALA A 92 -3.91 -10.70 -2.66
N VAL A 93 -4.59 -11.05 -1.57
CA VAL A 93 -4.47 -12.35 -0.90
C VAL A 93 -4.89 -13.49 -1.83
N ALA A 94 -6.03 -13.35 -2.50
CA ALA A 94 -6.53 -14.36 -3.44
C ALA A 94 -5.57 -14.59 -4.63
N ALA A 95 -4.85 -13.55 -5.06
CA ALA A 95 -3.82 -13.64 -6.08
C ALA A 95 -2.48 -14.21 -5.55
N GLY A 96 -2.38 -14.55 -4.27
CA GLY A 96 -1.16 -15.11 -3.67
C GLY A 96 -0.11 -14.10 -3.24
N LEU A 97 -0.42 -12.79 -3.19
CA LEU A 97 0.53 -11.78 -2.74
C LEU A 97 0.82 -11.82 -1.25
N ALA A 98 -0.06 -12.40 -0.44
CA ALA A 98 0.17 -12.63 0.98
C ALA A 98 -0.70 -13.80 1.43
N SER A 99 -0.29 -14.48 2.50
CA SER A 99 -1.05 -15.62 3.05
C SER A 99 -2.27 -15.20 3.88
N ARG A 100 -2.26 -13.99 4.45
CA ARG A 100 -3.34 -13.47 5.29
C ARG A 100 -3.52 -11.96 5.17
N LEU A 101 -4.73 -11.51 5.48
CA LEU A 101 -5.13 -10.11 5.58
C LEU A 101 -5.38 -9.75 7.04
N GLU A 102 -4.81 -8.63 7.50
CA GLU A 102 -5.10 -8.00 8.78
C GLU A 102 -5.72 -6.62 8.55
N LEU A 103 -6.74 -6.23 9.33
CA LEU A 103 -7.37 -4.91 9.24
C LEU A 103 -6.84 -3.99 10.34
N ASP A 104 -6.55 -2.74 9.98
CA ASP A 104 -6.06 -1.75 10.95
C ASP A 104 -6.65 -0.36 10.69
N GLY A 105 -7.18 0.26 11.74
CA GLY A 105 -7.81 1.58 11.70
C GLY A 105 -6.83 2.70 11.34
N ALA A 106 -5.54 2.54 11.61
CA ALA A 106 -4.52 3.52 11.26
C ALA A 106 -4.35 3.72 9.74
N LEU A 107 -4.89 2.79 8.93
CA LEU A 107 -4.93 2.90 7.46
C LEU A 107 -6.21 3.54 6.94
N ALA A 108 -7.19 3.88 7.79
CA ALA A 108 -8.36 4.67 7.40
C ALA A 108 -7.95 6.10 6.97
N PRO A 109 -8.77 6.78 6.15
CA PRO A 109 -8.50 8.17 5.76
C PRO A 109 -8.21 9.07 6.97
N GLY A 110 -7.09 9.79 6.95
CA GLY A 110 -6.65 10.65 8.05
C GLY A 110 -5.97 9.93 9.23
N GLY A 111 -5.76 8.61 9.15
CA GLY A 111 -5.00 7.84 10.14
C GLY A 111 -3.48 8.00 9.99
N ASP A 112 -2.72 7.53 11.00
CA ASP A 112 -1.25 7.52 10.98
C ASP A 112 -0.67 6.09 10.93
N PRO A 113 -0.27 5.59 9.75
CA PRO A 113 0.28 4.24 9.60
C PRO A 113 1.77 4.12 9.97
N LEU A 114 2.47 5.21 10.30
CA LEU A 114 3.91 5.16 10.61
C LEU A 114 4.25 4.17 11.76
N PRO A 115 3.51 4.12 12.88
CA PRO A 115 3.76 3.15 13.95
C PRO A 115 3.73 1.69 13.48
N LEU A 116 2.85 1.36 12.52
CA LEU A 116 2.76 0.00 11.95
C LEU A 116 4.06 -0.39 11.22
N VAL A 117 4.64 0.56 10.48
CA VAL A 117 5.91 0.37 9.75
C VAL A 117 7.08 0.20 10.72
N LEU A 118 7.13 1.02 11.77
CA LEU A 118 8.22 0.99 12.76
C LEU A 118 8.16 -0.26 13.66
N ALA A 119 6.96 -0.72 14.01
CA ALA A 119 6.76 -1.90 14.85
C ALA A 119 6.99 -3.21 14.09
N SER A 120 6.64 -3.29 12.81
CA SER A 120 6.75 -4.51 12.02
C SER A 120 8.21 -4.97 11.88
N ARG A 121 8.48 -6.27 12.05
CA ARG A 121 9.81 -6.86 11.83
C ARG A 121 9.87 -7.78 10.62
N CYS A 122 8.79 -7.87 9.84
CA CYS A 122 8.76 -8.72 8.67
C CYS A 122 9.68 -8.18 7.54
N PRO A 123 10.29 -9.07 6.74
CA PRO A 123 11.12 -8.66 5.61
C PRO A 123 10.39 -7.75 4.62
N ARG A 124 9.12 -8.04 4.32
CA ARG A 124 8.29 -7.20 3.44
C ARG A 124 6.88 -7.01 3.98
N LEU A 125 6.50 -5.76 4.19
CA LEU A 125 5.20 -5.32 4.68
C LEU A 125 4.40 -4.70 3.53
N MET A 126 3.14 -5.11 3.34
CA MET A 126 2.22 -4.44 2.43
C MET A 126 1.12 -3.71 3.21
N LEU A 127 0.92 -2.43 2.87
CA LEU A 127 -0.15 -1.60 3.41
C LEU A 127 -1.12 -1.21 2.28
N VAL A 128 -2.39 -1.57 2.43
CA VAL A 128 -3.46 -1.24 1.49
C VAL A 128 -4.32 -0.11 2.05
N GLY A 129 -4.33 1.04 1.39
CA GLY A 129 -4.93 2.27 1.95
C GLY A 129 -5.35 3.30 0.90
N HIS A 130 -5.32 4.58 1.30
CA HIS A 130 -5.92 5.70 0.57
C HIS A 130 -4.90 6.80 0.28
N GLU A 131 -5.24 7.66 -0.68
CA GLU A 131 -4.58 8.95 -0.82
C GLU A 131 -5.38 10.02 -0.07
N PRO A 132 -4.72 11.02 0.50
CA PRO A 132 -3.27 11.32 0.37
C PRO A 132 -2.36 10.55 1.34
N ASP A 133 -2.92 9.80 2.30
CA ASP A 133 -2.19 9.28 3.47
C ASP A 133 -1.02 8.35 3.11
N LEU A 134 -1.18 7.46 2.12
CA LEU A 134 -0.08 6.60 1.66
C LEU A 134 1.07 7.40 1.04
N GLY A 135 0.76 8.36 0.18
CA GLY A 135 1.77 9.26 -0.41
C GLY A 135 2.48 10.10 0.66
N GLN A 136 1.75 10.57 1.67
CA GLN A 136 2.33 11.30 2.81
C GLN A 136 3.25 10.42 3.65
N LEU A 137 2.86 9.16 3.94
CA LEU A 137 3.73 8.20 4.60
C LEU A 137 5.02 7.98 3.80
N ALA A 138 4.92 7.81 2.48
CA ALA A 138 6.07 7.64 1.60
C ALA A 138 7.02 8.85 1.68
N CYS A 139 6.49 10.06 1.52
CA CYS A 139 7.28 11.29 1.63
C CYS A 139 7.96 11.43 3.00
N ARG A 140 7.24 11.13 4.09
CA ARG A 140 7.78 11.20 5.46
C ARG A 140 8.95 10.24 5.66
N LEU A 141 8.83 9.00 5.18
CA LEU A 141 9.90 8.00 5.27
C LEU A 141 11.13 8.38 4.44
N LEU A 142 10.92 9.04 3.30
CA LEU A 142 11.98 9.39 2.36
C LEU A 142 12.59 10.78 2.61
N GLY A 143 12.09 11.54 3.58
CA GLY A 143 12.48 12.94 3.79
C GLY A 143 12.14 13.86 2.60
N ALA A 144 11.13 13.50 1.80
CA ALA A 144 10.72 14.25 0.62
C ALA A 144 9.64 15.31 0.95
N PRO A 145 9.48 16.36 0.14
CA PRO A 145 8.39 17.32 0.30
C PRO A 145 7.01 16.67 0.33
N ALA A 146 6.08 17.28 1.07
CA ALA A 146 4.69 16.82 1.09
C ALA A 146 4.11 16.77 -0.33
N ALA A 147 3.31 15.75 -0.61
CA ALA A 147 2.68 15.49 -1.91
C ALA A 147 3.63 15.22 -3.10
N ALA A 148 4.95 15.07 -2.88
CA ALA A 148 5.90 14.68 -3.93
C ALA A 148 5.63 13.26 -4.49
N ILE A 149 5.03 12.39 -3.68
CA ILE A 149 4.64 11.03 -4.07
C ILE A 149 3.12 10.90 -3.96
N GLN A 150 2.50 10.43 -5.03
CA GLN A 150 1.05 10.18 -5.10
C GLN A 150 0.78 8.86 -5.82
N LEU A 151 -0.04 8.01 -5.21
CA LEU A 151 -0.41 6.72 -5.80
C LEU A 151 -1.71 6.85 -6.59
N LYS A 152 -1.74 6.36 -7.84
CA LYS A 152 -3.01 6.18 -8.57
C LYS A 152 -3.82 5.03 -7.94
N LYS A 153 -5.14 4.99 -8.14
CA LYS A 153 -5.98 3.85 -7.69
C LYS A 153 -5.44 2.54 -8.27
N ALA A 154 -5.25 1.51 -7.46
CA ALA A 154 -4.50 0.29 -7.78
C ALA A 154 -3.03 0.52 -8.19
N GLY A 155 -2.43 1.64 -7.80
CA GLY A 155 -1.00 1.93 -7.96
C GLY A 155 -0.22 1.53 -6.70
N LEU A 156 1.08 1.31 -6.89
CA LEU A 156 1.99 0.75 -5.87
C LEU A 156 3.24 1.63 -5.71
N ALA A 157 3.75 1.76 -4.49
CA ALA A 157 5.12 2.17 -4.24
C ALA A 157 5.87 1.08 -3.46
N LEU A 158 7.16 0.88 -3.76
CA LEU A 158 8.06 0.02 -2.99
C LEU A 158 9.17 0.90 -2.39
N ILE A 159 9.30 0.86 -1.07
CA ILE A 159 10.33 1.58 -0.31
C ILE A 159 11.21 0.56 0.40
N VAL A 160 12.52 0.71 0.27
CA VAL A 160 13.49 -0.08 1.04
C VAL A 160 13.80 0.68 2.33
N LEU A 161 13.57 0.05 3.47
CA LEU A 161 13.72 0.61 4.81
C LEU A 161 15.11 0.29 5.36
N THR A 162 16.02 1.25 5.21
CA THR A 162 17.34 1.27 5.85
C THR A 162 17.47 2.54 6.71
N PRO A 163 18.61 2.83 7.37
CA PRO A 163 18.82 4.14 8.00
C PRO A 163 18.66 5.33 7.02
N LEU A 164 18.82 5.09 5.72
CA LEU A 164 18.52 6.05 4.65
C LEU A 164 17.52 5.41 3.68
N PRO A 165 16.20 5.51 3.95
CA PRO A 165 15.18 4.88 3.13
C PRO A 165 15.22 5.35 1.68
N SER A 166 14.87 4.47 0.75
CA SER A 166 14.89 4.78 -0.68
C SER A 166 13.65 4.25 -1.40
N LEU A 167 13.16 5.03 -2.37
CA LEU A 167 12.07 4.64 -3.24
C LEU A 167 12.61 3.76 -4.36
N ARG A 168 12.20 2.49 -4.40
CA ARG A 168 12.64 1.54 -5.43
C ARG A 168 11.70 1.49 -6.62
N LEU A 169 10.39 1.56 -6.38
CA LEU A 169 9.36 1.53 -7.41
C LEU A 169 8.26 2.54 -7.09
N LEU A 170 7.71 3.18 -8.13
CA LEU A 170 6.45 3.91 -8.10
C LEU A 170 5.68 3.62 -9.39
N LEU A 171 4.69 2.75 -9.30
CA LEU A 171 4.03 2.15 -10.46
C LEU A 171 2.55 2.54 -10.49
N THR A 172 2.12 3.06 -11.64
CA THR A 172 0.69 3.20 -11.94
C THR A 172 0.17 1.88 -12.52
N PRO A 173 -1.16 1.60 -12.43
CA PRO A 173 -1.72 0.39 -13.04
C PRO A 173 -1.37 0.27 -14.53
N ARG A 174 -1.37 1.39 -15.27
CA ARG A 174 -1.06 1.39 -16.71
C ARG A 174 0.37 0.93 -16.97
N LEU A 175 1.35 1.46 -16.22
CA LEU A 175 2.76 1.08 -16.38
C LEU A 175 2.97 -0.37 -15.95
N LEU A 176 2.41 -0.77 -14.82
CA LEU A 176 2.55 -2.12 -14.29
C LEU A 176 1.99 -3.18 -15.25
N LEU A 177 0.80 -2.94 -15.81
CA LEU A 177 0.14 -3.86 -16.75
C LEU A 177 0.74 -3.83 -18.16
N SER A 178 1.59 -2.84 -18.47
CA SER A 178 2.38 -2.83 -19.72
C SER A 178 3.68 -3.63 -19.63
N LEU A 179 4.08 -4.06 -18.44
CA LEU A 179 5.27 -4.88 -18.28
C LEU A 179 5.00 -6.28 -18.82
N THR A 180 5.73 -6.67 -19.86
CA THR A 180 5.76 -8.06 -20.32
C THR A 180 6.47 -8.92 -19.27
N PRO A 181 6.02 -10.16 -19.01
CA PRO A 181 6.82 -11.11 -18.24
C PRO A 181 8.21 -11.22 -18.85
N GLY A 182 9.25 -11.33 -18.01
CA GLY A 182 10.56 -11.76 -18.49
C GLY A 182 10.47 -13.14 -19.16
N PRO A 183 11.42 -13.48 -20.05
CA PRO A 183 11.49 -14.78 -20.69
C PRO A 183 11.55 -15.93 -19.68
#